data_AF-A0A7D7ZZM2-F1
#
_entry.id   AF-A0A7D7ZZM2-F1
#
_cell.length_a   1.000
_cell.length_b   1.000
_cell.length_c   1.000
_cell.angle_alpha   90.00
_cell.angle_beta   90.00
_cell.angle_gamma   90.00
#
_symmetry.space_group_name_H-M   'P 1'
#
loop_
_entity.id
_entity.type
_entity.pdbx_description
1 polymer ?
#
loop_
_entity_poly.entity_id
_entity_poly.type
_entity_poly.pdbx_seq_one_letter_code
_entity_poly.pdbx_strand_id
1 'polypeptide(L)'
;MNILDTENPNNYQYKTNHLEIHILGGLRTNKLESLRVTLSVQKLKSNNASTSSAHSILRHSIDLYNDNQVEKFVRRIAERLEIGTSVVRKVLQELTHELENYRFLLLQKETESNKPFIKELTASEEKEAIAFLERENLLERTNKYIGTSGVIGEETNRLLMYLLFTSRKTNNPLHCISLGSSGVGKTHLQSKVGELIPQEDILEVTTLSANALYYFAKTELSHRIILIEDLDGVQKVLYTIREFASKKWIKKRVVHKDKNGVSKTIPLEVQGPVCIAGATTQESIYEDNANRSFLLYIDESSEQDKRIMDYQRLVIAGKIDETEQIKAREVLQNVQRILKPIKVINPYAEHLSLPLSVFKPRRTNSHYLQFINAITFYHQYQREQKVNKETGEVYIETEIEDIKEANELIIDVLLRKSDTLTGAVRNHLEKLKLYLKEKNQIKFTSSEIRRNLRVKETTLRRYHKQLLLENYIKKVQGEKGQLYHFEIVDMKEYSELKDLVTKSLNNCIEQINLATTP
;
A
#
# COMPACT_ATOMS: atom_id res chain seq x y z
N MET A 1 -9.78 50.96 14.77
CA MET A 1 -9.89 49.49 14.67
C MET A 1 -8.64 48.91 15.26
N ASN A 2 -8.75 48.10 16.31
CA ASN A 2 -7.61 47.35 16.84
C ASN A 2 -7.39 46.18 15.87
N ILE A 3 -6.19 46.02 15.32
CA ILE A 3 -5.89 44.99 14.32
C ILE A 3 -4.79 44.09 14.89
N LEU A 4 -5.05 42.77 14.88
CA LEU A 4 -4.05 41.75 15.13
C LEU A 4 -3.28 41.47 13.83
N ASP A 5 -2.03 41.89 13.80
CA ASP A 5 -1.09 41.58 12.73
C ASP A 5 -0.43 40.22 12.99
N THR A 6 -0.59 39.31 12.04
CA THR A 6 -0.11 37.93 12.10
C THR A 6 0.89 37.57 11.01
N GLU A 7 1.42 38.56 10.27
CA GLU A 7 2.38 38.33 9.16
C GLU A 7 3.64 37.59 9.62
N ASN A 8 4.10 37.84 10.85
CA ASN A 8 5.24 37.13 11.44
C ASN A 8 4.76 35.99 12.36
N PRO A 9 4.93 34.71 11.97
CA PRO A 9 4.47 33.55 12.75
C PRO A 9 5.11 33.43 14.14
N ASN A 10 6.28 34.07 14.35
CA ASN A 10 7.01 34.03 15.61
C ASN A 10 6.73 35.24 16.51
N ASN A 11 6.00 36.25 16.02
CA ASN A 11 5.74 37.49 16.74
C ASN A 11 4.47 38.20 16.21
N TYR A 12 3.29 37.85 16.73
CA TYR A 12 2.07 38.58 16.38
C TYR A 12 2.02 39.93 17.09
N GLN A 13 1.49 40.95 16.44
CA GLN A 13 1.40 42.30 17.00
C GLN A 13 -0.06 42.72 17.13
N TYR A 14 -0.43 43.24 18.29
CA TYR A 14 -1.75 43.79 18.54
C TYR A 14 -1.60 45.22 19.07
N LYS A 15 -2.01 46.18 18.24
CA LYS A 15 -1.91 47.61 18.56
C LYS A 15 -3.28 48.16 18.91
N THR A 16 -3.34 48.86 20.03
CA THR A 16 -4.52 49.60 20.50
C THR A 16 -4.16 51.05 20.75
N ASN A 17 -5.13 51.89 21.09
CA ASN A 17 -4.90 53.30 21.41
C ASN A 17 -3.97 53.54 22.62
N HIS A 18 -3.79 52.54 23.49
CA HIS A 18 -3.06 52.69 24.75
C HIS A 18 -1.89 51.71 24.91
N LEU A 19 -1.98 50.54 24.29
CA LEU A 19 -1.05 49.43 24.44
C LEU A 19 -0.61 48.87 23.08
N GLU A 20 0.66 48.50 23.00
CA GLU A 20 1.22 47.64 21.97
C GLU A 20 1.60 46.31 22.62
N ILE A 21 1.01 45.22 22.11
CA ILE A 21 1.17 43.88 22.65
C ILE A 21 1.78 42.99 21.58
N HIS A 22 2.85 42.30 21.94
CA HIS A 22 3.50 41.30 21.09
C HIS A 22 3.28 39.90 21.67
N ILE A 23 2.90 38.95 20.82
CA ILE A 23 2.72 37.54 21.17
C ILE A 23 3.92 36.77 20.64
N LEU A 24 4.85 36.45 21.54
CA LEU A 24 6.12 35.82 21.21
C LEU A 24 5.97 34.30 21.06
N GLY A 25 6.49 33.76 19.96
CA GLY A 25 6.47 32.32 19.66
C GLY A 25 5.15 31.80 19.08
N GLY A 26 4.26 32.70 18.66
CA GLY A 26 3.00 32.36 17.98
C GLY A 26 1.97 31.67 18.87
N LEU A 27 1.03 30.97 18.24
CA LEU A 27 -0.03 30.19 18.91
C LEU A 27 0.22 28.69 18.78
N ARG A 28 -0.15 27.93 19.81
CA ARG A 28 -0.11 26.46 19.79
C ARG A 28 -1.49 25.89 19.46
N THR A 29 -1.59 25.00 18.47
CA THR A 29 -2.85 24.39 18.03
C THR A 29 -3.21 23.10 18.78
N ASN A 30 -2.26 22.50 19.52
CA ASN A 30 -2.37 21.15 20.08
C ASN A 30 -3.25 21.03 21.37
N LYS A 31 -3.61 22.14 22.03
CA LYS A 31 -4.36 22.15 23.31
C LYS A 31 -5.41 23.26 23.34
N LEU A 32 -6.58 23.01 22.74
CA LEU A 32 -7.66 24.00 22.56
C LEU A 32 -8.22 24.59 23.87
N GLU A 33 -7.99 23.90 24.98
CA GLU A 33 -8.60 24.13 26.29
C GLU A 33 -7.86 25.16 27.12
N SER A 34 -6.71 25.61 26.62
CA SER A 34 -5.86 26.64 27.21
C SER A 34 -5.38 27.57 26.11
N LEU A 35 -5.16 28.83 26.44
CA LEU A 35 -4.57 29.82 25.54
C LEU A 35 -3.30 30.37 26.18
N ARG A 36 -2.29 29.50 26.29
CA ARG A 36 -0.98 29.84 26.84
C ARG A 36 -0.14 30.57 25.82
N VAL A 37 0.15 31.83 26.12
CA VAL A 37 0.93 32.73 25.27
C VAL A 37 1.96 33.49 26.09
N THR A 38 3.05 33.89 25.45
CA THR A 38 4.03 34.81 26.04
C THR A 38 3.78 36.20 25.50
N LEU A 39 3.27 37.09 26.35
CA LEU A 39 2.93 38.47 25.97
C LEU A 39 4.09 39.40 26.34
N SER A 40 4.44 40.30 25.44
CA SER A 40 5.30 41.45 25.67
C SER A 40 4.48 42.72 25.46
N VAL A 41 4.16 43.41 26.56
CA VAL A 41 3.25 44.55 26.60
C VAL A 41 4.03 45.82 26.84
N GLN A 42 3.76 46.86 26.05
CA GLN A 42 4.36 48.19 26.23
C GLN A 42 3.32 49.29 25.98
N LYS A 43 3.57 50.47 26.58
CA LYS A 43 2.73 51.65 26.39
C LYS A 43 2.99 52.24 25.01
N LEU A 44 1.93 52.61 24.29
CA LEU A 44 2.07 53.27 22.99
C LEU A 44 2.70 54.66 23.19
N LYS A 45 3.77 54.99 22.46
CA LYS A 45 4.43 56.29 22.59
C LYS A 45 3.51 57.41 22.10
N SER A 46 3.27 58.41 22.94
CA SER A 46 2.76 59.70 22.48
C SER A 46 3.87 60.40 21.67
N ASN A 47 3.51 61.09 20.58
CA ASN A 47 4.44 61.68 19.60
C ASN A 47 5.46 62.70 20.16
N ASN A 48 5.47 62.99 21.46
CA ASN A 48 6.30 64.01 22.10
C ASN A 48 7.11 63.52 23.33
N ALA A 49 7.74 62.34 23.27
CA ALA A 49 8.67 61.92 24.34
C ALA A 49 9.88 61.15 23.80
N SER A 50 10.99 61.89 23.64
CA SER A 50 12.34 61.37 23.41
C SER A 50 12.96 60.90 24.72
N THR A 51 12.43 59.84 25.32
CA THR A 51 13.13 59.10 26.38
C THR A 51 12.83 57.62 26.26
N SER A 52 13.80 56.91 25.71
CA SER A 52 13.88 55.46 25.70
C SER A 52 14.13 54.95 27.13
N SER A 53 13.07 54.74 27.90
CA SER A 53 13.16 53.95 29.12
C SER A 53 12.93 52.48 28.78
N ALA A 54 14.01 51.69 28.86
CA ALA A 54 13.98 50.22 28.77
C ALA A 54 13.09 49.55 29.85
N HIS A 55 12.49 50.34 30.75
CA HIS A 55 11.64 49.90 31.85
C HIS A 55 10.14 49.79 31.53
N SER A 56 9.72 50.19 30.33
CA SER A 56 8.31 50.24 29.90
C SER A 56 7.77 48.97 29.25
N ILE A 57 8.57 47.90 29.14
CA ILE A 57 8.18 46.63 28.51
C ILE A 57 7.98 45.56 29.60
N LEU A 58 6.80 44.97 29.63
CA LEU A 58 6.44 43.89 30.54
C LEU A 58 6.29 42.58 29.76
N ARG A 59 7.07 41.56 30.12
CA ARG A 59 6.99 40.22 29.51
C ARG A 59 6.44 39.20 30.49
N HIS A 60 5.46 38.41 30.07
CA HIS A 60 4.87 37.38 30.91
C HIS A 60 4.26 36.24 30.10
N SER A 61 4.51 35.01 30.54
CA SER A 61 3.77 33.84 30.05
C SER A 61 2.49 33.70 30.85
N ILE A 62 1.34 33.68 30.18
CA ILE A 62 0.02 33.61 30.80
C ILE A 62 -0.88 32.65 30.04
N ASP A 63 -1.79 31.99 30.75
CA ASP A 63 -2.95 31.32 30.16
C ASP A 63 -4.13 32.29 30.14
N LEU A 64 -4.49 32.80 28.96
CA LEU A 64 -5.56 33.82 28.82
C LEU A 64 -6.96 33.30 29.21
N TYR A 65 -7.14 31.97 29.32
CA TYR A 65 -8.38 31.36 29.82
C TYR A 65 -8.43 31.23 31.35
N ASN A 66 -7.34 31.54 32.05
CA ASN A 66 -7.29 31.50 33.50
C ASN A 66 -7.54 32.88 34.11
N ASP A 67 -8.78 33.15 34.52
CA ASP A 67 -9.22 34.44 35.05
C ASP A 67 -8.34 34.96 36.21
N ASN A 68 -7.93 34.07 37.13
CA ASN A 68 -7.04 34.44 38.23
C ASN A 68 -5.66 34.92 37.77
N GLN A 69 -5.12 34.33 36.69
CA GLN A 69 -3.86 34.80 36.11
C GLN A 69 -4.06 36.12 35.36
N VAL A 70 -5.16 36.25 34.63
CA VAL A 70 -5.50 37.46 33.86
C VAL A 70 -5.69 38.65 34.81
N GLU A 71 -6.42 38.51 35.90
CA GLU A 71 -6.61 39.55 36.92
C GLU A 71 -5.27 40.03 37.52
N LYS A 72 -4.40 39.09 37.91
CA LYS A 72 -3.07 39.43 38.44
C LYS A 72 -2.22 40.15 37.40
N PHE A 73 -2.33 39.77 36.14
CA PHE A 73 -1.61 40.37 35.04
C PHE A 73 -2.14 41.77 34.70
N VAL A 74 -3.46 41.96 34.68
CA VAL A 74 -4.13 43.27 34.50
C VAL A 74 -3.63 44.26 35.55
N ARG A 75 -3.62 43.88 36.82
CA ARG A 75 -3.13 44.75 37.91
C ARG A 75 -1.66 45.13 37.70
N ARG A 76 -0.82 44.15 37.36
CA ARG A 76 0.62 44.38 37.13
C ARG A 76 0.88 45.30 35.94
N ILE A 77 0.10 45.19 34.85
CA ILE A 77 0.19 46.10 33.70
C ILE A 77 -0.28 47.50 34.10
N ALA A 78 -1.42 47.60 34.79
CA ALA A 78 -2.01 48.87 35.20
C ALA A 78 -1.06 49.67 36.10
N GLU A 79 -0.45 49.02 37.09
CA GLU A 79 0.53 49.62 38.00
C GLU A 79 1.81 50.06 37.27
N ARG A 80 2.36 49.21 36.39
CA ARG A 80 3.67 49.47 35.78
C ARG A 80 3.62 50.42 34.59
N LEU A 81 2.52 50.45 33.85
CA LEU A 81 2.34 51.30 32.67
C LEU A 81 1.47 52.53 32.94
N GLU A 82 0.95 52.66 34.17
CA GLU A 82 0.07 53.75 34.61
C GLU A 82 -1.16 53.88 33.69
N ILE A 83 -1.88 52.77 33.51
CA ILE A 83 -3.08 52.67 32.68
C ILE A 83 -4.21 52.12 33.55
N GLY A 84 -5.43 52.63 33.37
CA GLY A 84 -6.60 52.15 34.11
C GLY A 84 -6.83 50.64 33.92
N THR A 85 -7.12 49.93 35.02
CA THR A 85 -7.36 48.48 35.03
C THR A 85 -8.52 48.06 34.13
N SER A 86 -9.56 48.89 34.01
CA SER A 86 -10.69 48.68 33.11
C SER A 86 -10.27 48.67 31.63
N VAL A 87 -9.36 49.57 31.25
CA VAL A 87 -8.83 49.67 29.88
C VAL A 87 -7.97 48.46 29.56
N VAL A 88 -7.05 48.08 30.46
CA VAL A 88 -6.19 46.90 30.27
C VAL A 88 -7.03 45.63 30.15
N ARG A 89 -8.05 45.46 31.00
CA ARG A 89 -8.95 44.31 30.97
C ARG A 89 -9.67 44.21 29.62
N LYS A 90 -10.24 45.32 29.14
CA LYS A 90 -10.94 45.36 27.85
C LYS A 90 -9.99 44.98 26.71
N VAL A 91 -8.77 45.54 26.69
CA VAL A 91 -7.75 45.22 25.68
C VAL A 91 -7.37 43.74 25.69
N LEU A 92 -7.18 43.13 26.86
CA LEU A 92 -6.85 41.70 26.95
C LEU A 92 -8.03 40.80 26.55
N GLN A 93 -9.27 41.20 26.83
CA GLN A 93 -10.46 40.47 26.38
C GLN A 93 -10.59 40.51 24.85
N GLU A 94 -10.43 41.69 24.25
CA GLU A 94 -10.42 41.84 22.79
C GLU A 94 -9.27 41.05 22.14
N LEU A 95 -8.06 41.13 22.71
CA LEU A 95 -6.92 40.33 22.25
C LEU A 95 -7.22 38.82 22.32
N THR A 96 -7.86 38.36 23.40
CA THR A 96 -8.22 36.95 23.56
C THR A 96 -9.17 36.52 22.45
N HIS A 97 -10.18 37.34 22.14
CA HIS A 97 -11.13 37.08 21.06
C HIS A 97 -10.44 37.04 19.67
N GLU A 98 -9.55 37.98 19.38
CA GLU A 98 -8.80 37.99 18.11
C GLU A 98 -7.87 36.78 17.98
N LEU A 99 -7.20 36.38 19.05
CA LEU A 99 -6.36 35.18 19.07
C LEU A 99 -7.19 33.89 18.90
N GLU A 100 -8.41 33.84 19.43
CA GLU A 100 -9.34 32.72 19.21
C GLU A 100 -9.75 32.61 17.74
N ASN A 101 -10.21 33.71 17.15
CA ASN A 101 -10.59 33.77 15.74
C ASN A 101 -9.42 33.34 14.84
N TYR A 102 -8.22 33.86 15.11
CA TYR A 102 -7.03 33.47 14.35
C TYR A 102 -6.63 32.00 14.59
N ARG A 103 -6.80 31.47 15.81
CA ARG A 103 -6.54 30.06 16.12
C ARG A 103 -7.48 29.13 15.35
N PHE A 104 -8.75 29.51 15.16
CA PHE A 104 -9.67 28.76 14.29
C PHE A 104 -9.19 28.74 12.84
N LEU A 105 -8.71 29.88 12.32
CA LEU A 105 -8.13 29.96 10.97
C LEU A 105 -6.86 29.11 10.83
N LEU A 106 -5.98 29.08 11.85
CA LEU A 106 -4.80 28.21 11.86
C LEU A 106 -5.17 26.73 11.85
N LEU A 107 -6.17 26.34 12.65
CA LEU A 107 -6.68 24.96 12.64
C LEU A 107 -7.28 24.60 11.30
N GLN A 108 -8.06 25.49 10.68
CA GLN A 108 -8.59 25.27 9.33
C GLN A 108 -7.47 25.11 8.31
N LYS A 109 -6.46 25.99 8.33
CA LYS A 109 -5.26 25.88 7.48
C LYS A 109 -4.46 24.60 7.72
N GLU A 110 -4.26 24.18 8.96
CA GLU A 110 -3.62 22.90 9.29
C GLU A 110 -4.46 21.72 8.78
N THR A 111 -5.78 21.80 8.90
CA THR A 111 -6.69 20.75 8.43
C THR A 111 -6.69 20.68 6.89
N GLU A 112 -6.68 21.82 6.22
CA GLU A 112 -6.58 21.93 4.76
C GLU A 112 -5.20 21.52 4.24
N SER A 113 -4.12 21.93 4.90
CA SER A 113 -2.75 21.54 4.55
C SER A 113 -2.48 20.06 4.79
N ASN A 114 -3.20 19.44 5.74
CA ASN A 114 -3.13 18.00 6.01
C ASN A 114 -4.17 17.20 5.21
N LYS A 115 -5.01 17.83 4.38
CA LYS A 115 -5.85 17.07 3.45
C LYS A 115 -4.94 16.38 2.43
N PRO A 116 -5.13 15.08 2.18
CA PRO A 116 -4.38 14.40 1.12
C PRO A 116 -4.64 15.12 -0.20
N PHE A 117 -3.58 15.49 -0.91
CA PHE A 117 -3.68 16.02 -2.26
C PHE A 117 -4.33 14.96 -3.16
N ILE A 118 -5.49 15.27 -3.73
CA ILE A 118 -6.16 14.42 -4.72
C ILE A 118 -6.01 15.14 -6.04
N LYS A 119 -5.38 14.49 -7.02
CA LYS A 119 -5.25 15.07 -8.37
C LYS A 119 -6.63 15.06 -9.03
N GLU A 120 -7.15 16.24 -9.35
CA GLU A 120 -8.31 16.36 -10.25
C GLU A 120 -7.83 16.23 -11.70
N LEU A 121 -8.48 15.36 -12.46
CA LEU A 121 -8.14 15.15 -13.88
C LEU A 121 -8.70 16.30 -14.73
N THR A 122 -7.90 16.73 -15.71
CA THR A 122 -8.41 17.59 -16.77
C THR A 122 -9.35 16.82 -17.70
N ALA A 123 -10.25 17.51 -18.39
CA ALA A 123 -11.15 16.88 -19.36
C ALA A 123 -10.41 16.13 -20.50
N SER A 124 -9.18 16.53 -20.82
CA SER A 124 -8.34 15.84 -21.80
C SER A 124 -7.80 14.52 -21.25
N GLU A 125 -7.26 14.55 -20.03
CA GLU A 125 -6.76 13.33 -19.35
C GLU A 125 -7.89 12.34 -19.07
N GLU A 126 -9.07 12.84 -18.72
CA GLU A 126 -10.25 12.00 -18.49
C GLU A 126 -10.65 11.27 -19.78
N LYS A 127 -10.76 11.99 -20.89
CA LYS A 127 -11.05 11.40 -22.21
C LYS A 127 -9.99 10.40 -22.65
N GLU A 128 -8.72 10.70 -22.45
CA GLU A 128 -7.62 9.80 -22.83
C GLU A 128 -7.69 8.48 -22.05
N ALA A 129 -7.90 8.53 -20.73
CA ALA A 129 -7.94 7.33 -19.91
C ALA A 129 -9.25 6.54 -20.06
N ILE A 130 -10.40 7.19 -20.35
CA ILE A 130 -11.62 6.47 -20.78
C ILE A 130 -11.38 5.77 -22.12
N ALA A 131 -10.85 6.49 -23.11
CA ALA A 131 -10.54 5.92 -24.42
C ALA A 131 -9.49 4.78 -24.33
N PHE A 132 -8.61 4.82 -23.33
CA PHE A 132 -7.71 3.70 -23.02
C PHE A 132 -8.49 2.47 -22.56
N LEU A 133 -9.41 2.63 -21.61
CA LEU A 133 -10.21 1.56 -21.03
C LEU A 133 -11.24 0.96 -22.01
N GLU A 134 -11.70 1.71 -23.01
CA GLU A 134 -12.65 1.23 -24.04
C GLU A 134 -12.00 0.39 -25.15
N ARG A 135 -10.67 0.32 -25.21
CA ARG A 135 -9.95 -0.38 -26.29
C ARG A 135 -9.91 -1.90 -26.09
N GLU A 136 -10.11 -2.64 -27.19
CA GLU A 136 -9.89 -4.09 -27.25
C GLU A 136 -8.46 -4.50 -26.84
N ASN A 137 -8.32 -5.74 -26.35
CA ASN A 137 -7.09 -6.29 -25.78
C ASN A 137 -6.53 -5.42 -24.63
N LEU A 138 -7.41 -5.00 -23.72
CA LEU A 138 -7.09 -4.04 -22.68
C LEU A 138 -5.93 -4.51 -21.80
N LEU A 139 -5.91 -5.79 -21.39
CA LEU A 139 -4.84 -6.32 -20.55
C LEU A 139 -3.49 -6.33 -21.27
N GLU A 140 -3.44 -6.72 -22.55
CA GLU A 140 -2.22 -6.70 -23.35
C GLU A 140 -1.66 -5.27 -23.49
N ARG A 141 -2.55 -4.31 -23.81
CA ARG A 141 -2.18 -2.88 -23.89
C ARG A 141 -1.70 -2.34 -22.56
N THR A 142 -2.38 -2.68 -21.48
CA THR A 142 -1.97 -2.33 -20.11
C THR A 142 -0.58 -2.87 -19.82
N ASN A 143 -0.35 -4.15 -20.13
CA ASN A 143 0.94 -4.79 -19.92
C ASN A 143 2.07 -4.12 -20.73
N LYS A 144 1.78 -3.71 -21.97
CA LYS A 144 2.71 -2.94 -22.79
C LYS A 144 3.05 -1.59 -22.16
N TYR A 145 2.06 -0.85 -21.67
CA TYR A 145 2.28 0.42 -20.97
C TYR A 145 3.06 0.25 -19.66
N ILE A 146 2.82 -0.83 -18.90
CA ILE A 146 3.62 -1.19 -17.71
C ILE A 146 5.08 -1.44 -18.11
N GLY A 147 5.32 -2.07 -19.26
CA GLY A 147 6.66 -2.23 -19.82
C GLY A 147 7.30 -0.90 -20.20
N THR A 148 6.58 -0.05 -20.93
CA THR A 148 7.03 1.28 -21.36
C THR A 148 7.32 2.21 -20.17
N SER A 149 6.60 2.07 -19.05
CA SER A 149 6.88 2.83 -17.83
C SER A 149 8.15 2.39 -17.09
N GLY A 150 8.85 1.36 -17.58
CA GLY A 150 10.14 0.91 -17.08
C GLY A 150 10.12 -0.32 -16.18
N VAL A 151 9.03 -1.09 -16.14
CA VAL A 151 8.99 -2.40 -15.47
C VAL A 151 9.37 -3.50 -16.45
N ILE A 152 10.62 -3.96 -16.43
CA ILE A 152 11.15 -4.88 -17.45
C ILE A 152 11.00 -6.35 -17.06
N GLY A 153 10.53 -7.15 -18.02
CA GLY A 153 10.21 -8.56 -17.81
C GLY A 153 9.11 -8.73 -16.78
N GLU A 154 9.07 -9.88 -16.09
CA GLU A 154 8.00 -10.19 -15.12
C GLU A 154 6.58 -9.99 -15.71
N GLU A 155 6.40 -10.27 -17.00
CA GLU A 155 5.22 -9.79 -17.76
C GLU A 155 3.89 -10.25 -17.16
N THR A 156 3.82 -11.51 -16.72
CA THR A 156 2.66 -12.05 -16.02
C THR A 156 2.52 -11.43 -14.62
N ASN A 157 3.61 -11.40 -13.84
CA ASN A 157 3.60 -10.94 -12.45
C ASN A 157 3.30 -9.44 -12.32
N ARG A 158 3.81 -8.59 -13.21
CA ARG A 158 3.59 -7.14 -13.19
C ARG A 158 2.14 -6.78 -13.53
N LEU A 159 1.55 -7.47 -14.52
CA LEU A 159 0.14 -7.29 -14.89
C LEU A 159 -0.78 -7.82 -13.79
N LEU A 160 -0.50 -9.02 -13.28
CA LEU A 160 -1.24 -9.61 -12.16
C LEU A 160 -1.20 -8.67 -10.95
N MET A 161 -0.03 -8.18 -10.55
CA MET A 161 0.11 -7.24 -9.43
C MET A 161 -0.68 -5.93 -9.66
N TYR A 162 -0.63 -5.37 -10.87
CA TYR A 162 -1.41 -4.17 -11.22
C TYR A 162 -2.93 -4.39 -11.08
N LEU A 163 -3.44 -5.54 -11.52
CA LEU A 163 -4.85 -5.90 -11.37
C LEU A 163 -5.24 -6.14 -9.90
N LEU A 164 -4.38 -6.79 -9.13
CA LEU A 164 -4.57 -6.96 -7.68
C LEU A 164 -4.61 -5.61 -6.97
N PHE A 165 -3.75 -4.66 -7.35
CA PHE A 165 -3.76 -3.29 -6.82
C PHE A 165 -5.04 -2.54 -7.21
N THR A 166 -5.54 -2.76 -8.41
CA THR A 166 -6.80 -2.20 -8.91
C THR A 166 -8.00 -2.65 -8.08
N SER A 167 -7.98 -3.89 -7.59
CA SER A 167 -9.06 -4.46 -6.75
C SER A 167 -9.32 -3.68 -5.45
N ARG A 168 -8.41 -2.79 -5.00
CA ARG A 168 -8.61 -1.88 -3.85
C ARG A 168 -9.89 -1.04 -3.96
N LYS A 169 -10.32 -0.73 -5.20
CA LYS A 169 -11.53 0.03 -5.50
C LYS A 169 -12.81 -0.80 -5.43
N THR A 170 -12.69 -2.11 -5.24
CA THR A 170 -13.82 -3.03 -5.08
C THR A 170 -14.13 -3.28 -3.60
N ASN A 171 -15.27 -3.93 -3.33
CA ASN A 171 -15.65 -4.29 -1.97
C ASN A 171 -14.78 -5.40 -1.37
N ASN A 172 -14.14 -6.24 -2.19
CA ASN A 172 -13.34 -7.40 -1.76
C ASN A 172 -11.94 -7.29 -2.39
N PRO A 173 -11.07 -6.41 -1.85
CA PRO A 173 -9.73 -6.25 -2.37
C PRO A 173 -8.92 -7.54 -2.21
N LEU A 174 -8.03 -7.77 -3.17
CA LEU A 174 -7.09 -8.85 -3.18
C LEU A 174 -5.74 -8.37 -2.64
N HIS A 175 -4.96 -9.31 -2.11
CA HIS A 175 -3.66 -9.05 -1.49
C HIS A 175 -2.58 -9.86 -2.20
N CYS A 176 -1.35 -9.36 -2.24
CA CYS A 176 -0.24 -10.08 -2.85
C CYS A 176 1.01 -10.08 -1.96
N ILE A 177 1.78 -11.16 -2.07
CA ILE A 177 3.09 -11.28 -1.44
C ILE A 177 4.10 -11.69 -2.51
N SER A 178 5.12 -10.87 -2.71
CA SER A 178 6.23 -11.17 -3.62
C SER A 178 7.28 -12.03 -2.90
N LEU A 179 7.58 -13.19 -3.48
CA LEU A 179 8.51 -14.21 -2.97
C LEU A 179 9.69 -14.40 -3.91
N GLY A 180 10.87 -14.64 -3.35
CA GLY A 180 12.11 -14.73 -4.09
C GLY A 180 13.33 -14.53 -3.19
N SER A 181 14.49 -14.97 -3.65
CA SER A 181 15.74 -14.82 -2.92
C SER A 181 16.18 -13.35 -2.79
N SER A 182 17.11 -13.05 -1.90
CA SER A 182 17.57 -11.66 -1.72
C SER A 182 18.26 -11.16 -2.98
N GLY A 183 17.99 -9.92 -3.39
CA GLY A 183 18.61 -9.27 -4.54
C GLY A 183 17.97 -9.54 -5.91
N VAL A 184 16.95 -10.40 -6.02
CA VAL A 184 16.31 -10.75 -7.31
C VAL A 184 15.24 -9.77 -7.79
N GLY A 185 15.05 -8.64 -7.09
CA GLY A 185 14.13 -7.58 -7.55
C GLY A 185 12.70 -7.63 -7.02
N LYS A 186 12.38 -8.41 -5.98
CA LYS A 186 11.03 -8.44 -5.35
C LYS A 186 10.48 -7.05 -5.03
N THR A 187 11.23 -6.28 -4.23
CA THR A 187 10.84 -4.93 -3.81
C THR A 187 10.84 -3.97 -4.99
N HIS A 188 11.70 -4.19 -5.98
CA HIS A 188 11.71 -3.40 -7.20
C HIS A 188 10.43 -3.60 -8.03
N LEU A 189 9.98 -4.84 -8.26
CA LEU A 189 8.73 -5.12 -8.96
C LEU A 189 7.56 -4.43 -8.24
N GLN A 190 7.48 -4.63 -6.92
CA GLN A 190 6.41 -4.06 -6.10
C GLN A 190 6.39 -2.52 -6.09
N SER A 191 7.56 -1.89 -5.90
CA SER A 191 7.68 -0.43 -5.88
C SER A 191 7.35 0.16 -7.25
N LYS A 192 7.85 -0.43 -8.35
CA LYS A 192 7.58 0.08 -9.70
C LYS A 192 6.16 -0.13 -10.18
N VAL A 193 5.50 -1.23 -9.85
CA VAL A 193 4.06 -1.38 -10.13
C VAL A 193 3.26 -0.45 -9.22
N GLY A 194 3.71 -0.22 -7.98
CA GLY A 194 3.16 0.78 -7.07
C GLY A 194 3.20 2.18 -7.67
N GLU A 195 4.29 2.57 -8.32
CA GLU A 195 4.42 3.86 -9.02
C GLU A 195 3.31 4.11 -10.07
N LEU A 196 2.66 3.07 -10.60
CA LEU A 196 1.57 3.14 -11.58
C LEU A 196 0.19 3.39 -10.96
N ILE A 197 0.11 3.32 -9.63
CA ILE A 197 -1.07 3.67 -8.86
C ILE A 197 -0.96 5.16 -8.44
N PRO A 198 -2.07 5.90 -8.37
CA PRO A 198 -2.10 7.27 -7.86
C PRO A 198 -1.44 7.35 -6.48
N GLN A 199 -0.57 8.35 -6.26
CA GLN A 199 0.16 8.49 -5.00
C GLN A 199 -0.78 8.66 -3.80
N GLU A 200 -1.93 9.31 -4.01
CA GLU A 200 -2.98 9.49 -3.02
C GLU A 200 -3.64 8.18 -2.54
N ASP A 201 -3.46 7.09 -3.31
CA ASP A 201 -4.00 5.76 -3.02
C ASP A 201 -2.96 4.81 -2.41
N ILE A 202 -1.70 5.24 -2.22
CA ILE A 202 -0.61 4.38 -1.72
C ILE A 202 -0.14 4.88 -0.35
N LEU A 203 -0.05 3.94 0.58
CA LEU A 203 0.69 4.08 1.83
C LEU A 203 1.92 3.17 1.76
N GLU A 204 3.07 3.74 1.44
CA GLU A 204 4.34 3.02 1.42
C GLU A 204 4.96 2.96 2.82
N VAL A 205 5.42 1.78 3.21
CA VAL A 205 5.80 1.47 4.58
C VAL A 205 7.06 0.61 4.61
N THR A 206 8.09 1.12 5.28
CA THR A 206 9.30 0.36 5.62
C THR A 206 9.14 -0.37 6.97
N THR A 207 8.57 0.30 7.97
CA THR A 207 8.35 -0.24 9.32
C THR A 207 7.09 0.34 9.95
N LEU A 208 6.41 -0.45 10.79
CA LEU A 208 5.25 0.01 11.58
C LEU A 208 5.44 -0.30 13.06
N SER A 209 5.11 0.68 13.89
CA SER A 209 4.91 0.41 15.31
C SER A 209 3.64 -0.42 15.51
N ALA A 210 3.58 -1.19 16.60
CA ALA A 210 2.47 -2.09 16.93
C ALA A 210 1.07 -1.43 16.86
N ASN A 211 1.02 -0.11 17.07
CA ASN A 211 -0.22 0.66 17.16
C ASN A 211 -0.45 1.62 15.99
N ALA A 212 0.51 1.78 15.07
CA ALA A 212 0.46 2.82 14.04
C ALA A 212 -0.85 2.79 13.23
N LEU A 213 -1.27 1.60 12.81
CA LEU A 213 -2.49 1.41 12.01
C LEU A 213 -3.79 1.88 12.70
N TYR A 214 -3.82 1.99 14.03
CA TYR A 214 -5.01 2.42 14.76
C TYR A 214 -5.13 3.94 14.89
N TYR A 215 -4.08 4.71 14.56
CA TYR A 215 -4.06 6.16 14.70
C TYR A 215 -4.43 6.91 13.42
N PHE A 216 -4.63 6.20 12.30
CA PHE A 216 -5.22 6.78 11.10
C PHE A 216 -6.68 7.19 11.35
N ALA A 217 -7.15 8.20 10.63
CA ALA A 217 -8.56 8.56 10.67
C ALA A 217 -9.42 7.40 10.12
N LYS A 218 -10.68 7.37 10.55
CA LYS A 218 -11.57 6.20 10.41
C LYS A 218 -11.61 5.62 9.00
N THR A 219 -11.64 6.44 7.96
CA THR A 219 -11.73 6.02 6.55
C THR A 219 -10.48 6.37 5.74
N GLU A 220 -9.39 6.78 6.40
CA GLU A 220 -8.20 7.30 5.72
C GLU A 220 -7.49 6.24 4.88
N LEU A 221 -7.58 4.97 5.28
CA LEU A 221 -7.00 3.85 4.54
C LEU A 221 -7.98 3.21 3.55
N SER A 222 -9.23 3.68 3.48
CA SER A 222 -10.23 3.09 2.58
C SER A 222 -9.82 3.28 1.11
N HIS A 223 -9.91 2.20 0.33
CA HIS A 223 -9.48 2.12 -1.06
C HIS A 223 -7.99 2.41 -1.31
N ARG A 224 -7.14 2.28 -0.28
CA ARG A 224 -5.68 2.44 -0.40
C ARG A 224 -4.93 1.11 -0.43
N ILE A 225 -3.70 1.17 -0.92
CA ILE A 225 -2.72 0.09 -0.91
C ILE A 225 -1.74 0.34 0.23
N ILE A 226 -1.62 -0.62 1.15
CA ILE A 226 -0.54 -0.63 2.12
C ILE A 226 0.61 -1.43 1.49
N LEU A 227 1.62 -0.69 0.99
CA LEU A 227 2.77 -1.24 0.28
C LEU A 227 3.92 -1.42 1.27
N ILE A 228 4.19 -2.66 1.66
CA ILE A 228 5.19 -3.01 2.67
C ILE A 228 6.45 -3.47 1.95
N GLU A 229 7.56 -2.73 2.07
CA GLU A 229 8.80 -3.06 1.35
C GLU A 229 9.36 -4.44 1.72
N ASP A 230 9.35 -4.78 3.01
CA ASP A 230 9.73 -6.08 3.54
C ASP A 230 8.82 -6.46 4.72
N LEU A 231 8.19 -7.63 4.65
CA LEU A 231 7.32 -8.14 5.73
C LEU A 231 8.08 -8.36 7.05
N ASP A 232 9.40 -8.52 7.00
CA ASP A 232 10.23 -8.62 8.21
C ASP A 232 10.19 -7.32 9.03
N GLY A 233 10.02 -6.16 8.38
CA GLY A 233 9.89 -4.84 9.02
C GLY A 233 8.58 -4.61 9.78
N VAL A 234 7.56 -5.45 9.54
CA VAL A 234 6.21 -5.33 10.14
C VAL A 234 5.79 -6.56 10.95
N GLN A 235 6.71 -7.45 11.31
CA GLN A 235 6.40 -8.70 12.03
C GLN A 235 5.48 -8.50 13.25
N LYS A 236 5.69 -7.41 14.00
CA LYS A 236 4.90 -7.07 15.20
C LYS A 236 3.44 -6.69 14.89
N VAL A 237 3.12 -6.36 13.64
CA VAL A 237 1.81 -5.86 13.19
C VAL A 237 1.10 -6.87 12.26
N LEU A 238 1.73 -7.99 11.92
CA LEU A 238 1.17 -9.00 10.99
C LEU A 238 -0.21 -9.51 11.38
N TYR A 239 -0.47 -9.68 12.68
CA TYR A 239 -1.80 -10.05 13.15
C TYR A 239 -2.85 -8.96 12.82
N THR A 240 -2.53 -7.69 13.08
CA THR A 240 -3.41 -6.56 12.72
C THR A 240 -3.64 -6.49 11.21
N ILE A 241 -2.59 -6.67 10.40
CA ILE A 241 -2.68 -6.69 8.94
C ILE A 241 -3.60 -7.82 8.47
N ARG A 242 -3.48 -9.02 9.06
CA ARG A 242 -4.32 -10.19 8.76
C ARG A 242 -5.80 -9.95 9.06
N GLU A 243 -6.07 -9.37 10.24
CA GLU A 243 -7.43 -9.01 10.63
C GLU A 243 -7.98 -7.94 9.69
N PHE A 244 -7.16 -6.96 9.30
CA PHE A 244 -7.58 -5.91 8.39
C PHE A 244 -7.93 -6.45 7.00
N ALA A 245 -7.09 -7.33 6.45
CA ALA A 245 -7.33 -8.04 5.19
C ALA A 245 -8.64 -8.84 5.23
N SER A 246 -8.93 -9.51 6.35
CA SER A 246 -10.07 -10.43 6.44
C SER A 246 -11.39 -9.71 6.77
N LYS A 247 -11.36 -8.73 7.68
CA LYS A 247 -12.55 -8.04 8.21
C LYS A 247 -12.83 -6.71 7.53
N LYS A 248 -11.84 -6.13 6.84
CA LYS A 248 -11.89 -4.78 6.25
C LYS A 248 -12.06 -3.67 7.28
N TRP A 249 -11.84 -3.96 8.56
CA TRP A 249 -11.75 -2.97 9.63
C TRP A 249 -10.91 -3.52 10.77
N ILE A 250 -10.30 -2.64 11.54
CA ILE A 250 -9.58 -2.95 12.77
C ILE A 250 -10.03 -2.00 13.87
N LYS A 251 -10.05 -2.51 15.11
CA LYS A 251 -10.46 -1.73 16.27
C LYS A 251 -9.58 -2.06 17.46
N LYS A 252 -9.14 -1.03 18.17
CA LYS A 252 -8.39 -1.17 19.41
C LYS A 252 -8.95 -0.23 20.45
N ARG A 253 -9.05 -0.71 21.69
CA ARG A 253 -9.41 0.11 22.83
C ARG A 253 -8.12 0.59 23.50
N VAL A 254 -7.97 1.90 23.64
CA VAL A 254 -6.83 2.52 24.33
C VAL A 254 -7.32 3.36 25.50
N VAL A 255 -6.52 3.39 26.56
CA VAL A 255 -6.83 4.21 27.72
C VAL A 255 -6.36 5.63 27.42
N HIS A 256 -7.30 6.56 27.39
CA HIS A 256 -7.05 7.98 27.30
C HIS A 256 -7.29 8.59 28.69
N LYS A 257 -6.29 9.28 29.24
CA LYS A 257 -6.49 10.05 30.47
C LYS A 257 -7.13 11.38 30.10
N ASP A 258 -8.33 11.61 30.62
CA ASP A 258 -9.00 12.91 30.52
C ASP A 258 -8.25 13.93 31.40
N LYS A 259 -8.50 15.22 31.21
CA LYS A 259 -7.84 16.34 31.92
C LYS A 259 -7.87 16.21 33.44
N ASN A 260 -8.92 15.57 33.96
CA ASN A 260 -9.16 15.36 35.38
C ASN A 260 -8.39 14.15 35.94
N GLY A 261 -7.51 13.52 35.16
CA GLY A 261 -6.76 12.31 35.55
C GLY A 261 -7.59 11.02 35.49
N VAL A 262 -8.88 11.11 35.12
CA VAL A 262 -9.77 9.96 34.96
C VAL A 262 -9.43 9.22 33.67
N SER A 263 -9.05 7.95 33.80
CA SER A 263 -8.82 7.06 32.68
C SER A 263 -10.14 6.67 32.01
N LYS A 264 -10.35 7.11 30.76
CA LYS A 264 -11.47 6.68 29.91
C LYS A 264 -10.94 5.79 28.79
N THR A 265 -11.63 4.70 28.51
CA THR A 265 -11.26 3.82 27.40
C THR A 265 -11.93 4.30 26.11
N ILE A 266 -11.15 4.76 25.14
CA ILE A 266 -11.65 5.20 23.83
C ILE A 266 -11.41 4.11 22.77
N PRO A 267 -12.38 3.83 21.88
CA PRO A 267 -12.15 2.99 20.73
C PRO A 267 -11.46 3.78 19.61
N LEU A 268 -10.32 3.28 19.15
CA LEU A 268 -9.71 3.64 17.87
C LEU A 268 -10.19 2.63 16.83
N GLU A 269 -10.79 3.11 15.75
CA GLU A 269 -11.36 2.27 14.69
C GLU A 269 -10.93 2.81 13.33
N VAL A 270 -10.45 1.90 12.48
CA VAL A 270 -10.03 2.19 11.10
C VAL A 270 -10.71 1.21 10.17
N GLN A 271 -11.23 1.73 9.06
CA GLN A 271 -12.04 1.03 8.07
C GLN A 271 -11.31 0.99 6.72
N GLY A 272 -11.46 -0.14 6.05
CA GLY A 272 -11.05 -0.40 4.68
C GLY A 272 -12.24 -0.21 3.72
N PRO A 273 -12.23 -0.85 2.55
CA PRO A 273 -11.31 -1.91 2.11
C PRO A 273 -9.86 -1.40 1.89
N VAL A 274 -8.88 -2.28 2.10
CA VAL A 274 -7.46 -2.02 1.78
C VAL A 274 -6.89 -3.14 0.93
N CYS A 275 -6.03 -2.80 -0.03
CA CYS A 275 -5.12 -3.78 -0.63
C CYS A 275 -3.84 -3.83 0.22
N ILE A 276 -3.27 -5.01 0.41
CA ILE A 276 -2.03 -5.19 1.17
C ILE A 276 -1.07 -5.93 0.26
N ALA A 277 0.11 -5.35 0.13
CA ALA A 277 1.17 -5.86 -0.70
C ALA A 277 2.47 -5.91 0.11
N GLY A 278 3.22 -6.99 0.01
CA GLY A 278 4.50 -7.10 0.71
C GLY A 278 5.50 -7.99 0.00
N ALA A 279 6.79 -7.79 0.25
CA ALA A 279 7.81 -8.73 -0.20
C ALA A 279 8.39 -9.51 0.99
N THR A 280 8.79 -10.76 0.75
CA THR A 280 9.56 -11.54 1.73
C THR A 280 10.43 -12.60 1.07
N THR A 281 11.43 -13.07 1.81
CA THR A 281 12.25 -14.22 1.44
C THR A 281 11.78 -15.53 2.08
N GLN A 282 10.79 -15.46 2.98
CA GLN A 282 10.42 -16.58 3.87
C GLN A 282 8.99 -17.03 3.64
N GLU A 283 8.81 -18.12 2.89
CA GLU A 283 7.50 -18.66 2.55
C GLU A 283 6.80 -19.31 3.76
N SER A 284 7.53 -20.07 4.58
CA SER A 284 6.96 -20.86 5.67
C SER A 284 6.61 -20.06 6.93
N ILE A 285 7.24 -18.92 7.17
CA ILE A 285 7.00 -18.12 8.39
C ILE A 285 5.64 -17.40 8.33
N TYR A 286 5.12 -17.20 7.12
CA TYR A 286 3.93 -16.39 6.89
C TYR A 286 2.74 -17.19 6.36
N GLU A 287 2.69 -18.51 6.56
CA GLU A 287 1.68 -19.43 5.97
C GLU A 287 0.24 -18.90 6.11
N ASP A 288 -0.13 -18.40 7.30
CA ASP A 288 -1.45 -17.83 7.52
C ASP A 288 -1.73 -16.62 6.63
N ASN A 289 -0.76 -15.71 6.45
CA ASN A 289 -0.93 -14.51 5.61
C ASN A 289 -0.81 -14.86 4.12
N ALA A 290 0.09 -15.79 3.78
CA ALA A 290 0.30 -16.35 2.45
C ALA A 290 -0.97 -16.99 1.89
N ASN A 291 -1.72 -17.69 2.74
CA ASN A 291 -3.00 -18.27 2.35
C ASN A 291 -4.06 -17.21 2.02
N ARG A 292 -3.97 -15.99 2.55
CA ARG A 292 -4.89 -14.85 2.26
C ARG A 292 -4.43 -13.98 1.09
N SER A 293 -3.30 -14.32 0.48
CA SER A 293 -2.67 -13.52 -0.55
C SER A 293 -2.39 -14.36 -1.80
N PHE A 294 -2.23 -13.67 -2.91
CA PHE A 294 -1.60 -14.19 -4.12
C PHE A 294 -0.09 -14.22 -3.89
N LEU A 295 0.53 -15.37 -4.11
CA LEU A 295 1.97 -15.54 -3.98
C LEU A 295 2.59 -15.35 -5.35
N LEU A 296 3.35 -14.26 -5.50
CA LEU A 296 4.03 -13.90 -6.74
C LEU A 296 5.48 -14.32 -6.61
N TYR A 297 5.87 -15.37 -7.34
CA TYR A 297 7.26 -15.84 -7.34
C TYR A 297 8.00 -15.10 -8.43
N ILE A 298 9.03 -14.35 -8.04
CA ILE A 298 9.89 -13.61 -8.97
C ILE A 298 10.66 -14.61 -9.85
N ASP A 299 10.80 -14.27 -11.12
CA ASP A 299 11.56 -15.02 -12.09
C ASP A 299 13.06 -14.86 -11.84
N GLU A 300 13.68 -15.94 -11.35
CA GLU A 300 15.14 -16.05 -11.12
C GLU A 300 15.86 -16.75 -12.30
N SER A 301 15.30 -16.65 -13.50
CA SER A 301 15.89 -17.17 -14.73
C SER A 301 17.05 -16.29 -15.21
N SER A 302 18.03 -16.94 -15.85
CA SER A 302 19.16 -16.24 -16.45
C SER A 302 18.77 -15.38 -17.66
N GLU A 303 17.63 -15.68 -18.29
CA GLU A 303 17.05 -14.88 -19.37
C GLU A 303 16.50 -13.56 -18.84
N GLN A 304 15.79 -13.61 -17.72
CA GLN A 304 15.28 -12.42 -17.05
C GLN A 304 16.42 -11.54 -16.55
N ASP A 305 17.46 -12.12 -15.93
CA ASP A 305 18.66 -11.39 -15.53
C ASP A 305 19.30 -10.63 -16.70
N LYS A 306 19.42 -11.29 -17.87
CA LYS A 306 19.97 -10.64 -19.08
C LYS A 306 19.12 -9.47 -19.53
N ARG A 307 17.79 -9.64 -19.61
CA ARG A 307 16.85 -8.57 -20.00
C ARG A 307 16.98 -7.35 -19.09
N ILE A 308 17.05 -7.57 -17.78
CA ILE A 308 17.22 -6.50 -16.79
C ILE A 308 18.57 -5.79 -16.99
N MET A 309 19.67 -6.55 -17.11
CA MET A 309 21.01 -5.97 -17.30
C MET A 309 21.14 -5.21 -18.62
N ASP A 310 20.57 -5.73 -19.70
CA ASP A 310 20.53 -5.05 -21.00
C ASP A 310 19.78 -3.72 -20.90
N TYR A 311 18.63 -3.72 -20.22
CA TYR A 311 17.88 -2.50 -20.01
C TYR A 311 18.63 -1.47 -19.15
N GLN A 312 19.25 -1.89 -18.04
CA GLN A 312 20.07 -1.01 -17.22
C GLN A 312 21.20 -0.37 -18.03
N ARG A 313 21.84 -1.14 -18.93
CA ARG A 313 22.84 -0.62 -19.88
C ARG A 313 22.24 0.41 -20.83
N LEU A 314 21.04 0.19 -21.36
CA LEU A 314 20.37 1.14 -22.26
C LEU A 314 20.00 2.44 -21.56
N VAL A 315 19.52 2.38 -20.31
CA VAL A 315 19.21 3.56 -19.48
C VAL A 315 20.47 4.40 -19.26
N ILE A 316 21.57 3.78 -18.78
CA ILE A 316 22.84 4.49 -18.54
C ILE A 316 23.42 5.05 -19.85
N ALA A 317 23.20 4.36 -20.97
CA ALA A 317 23.62 4.82 -22.30
C ALA A 317 22.74 5.95 -22.87
N GLY A 318 21.70 6.42 -22.15
CA GLY A 318 20.79 7.48 -22.62
C GLY A 318 19.95 7.07 -23.83
N LYS A 319 19.74 5.77 -24.05
CA LYS A 319 18.97 5.23 -25.18
C LYS A 319 17.49 5.02 -24.88
N ILE A 320 17.07 5.32 -23.65
CA ILE A 320 15.69 5.20 -23.19
C ILE A 320 15.12 6.59 -22.99
N ASP A 321 13.92 6.84 -23.51
CA ASP A 321 13.22 8.11 -23.36
C ASP A 321 12.49 8.15 -22.00
N GLU A 322 13.04 8.89 -21.03
CA GLU A 322 12.42 9.09 -19.73
C GLU A 322 11.06 9.80 -19.83
N THR A 323 10.87 10.65 -20.85
CA THR A 323 9.59 11.35 -21.03
C THR A 323 8.49 10.39 -21.45
N GLU A 324 8.81 9.36 -22.25
CA GLU A 324 7.87 8.31 -22.62
C GLU A 324 7.48 7.45 -21.40
N GLN A 325 8.45 7.14 -20.54
CA GLN A 325 8.19 6.38 -19.30
C GLN A 325 7.23 7.14 -18.38
N ILE A 326 7.48 8.44 -18.16
CA ILE A 326 6.65 9.29 -17.31
C ILE A 326 5.22 9.37 -17.88
N LYS A 327 5.08 9.58 -19.19
CA LYS A 327 3.77 9.61 -19.84
C LYS A 327 3.01 8.29 -19.71
N ALA A 328 3.68 7.16 -19.95
CA ALA A 328 3.06 5.84 -19.79
C ALA A 328 2.57 5.62 -18.35
N ARG A 329 3.39 6.02 -17.36
CA ARG A 329 3.02 5.99 -15.94
C ARG A 329 1.82 6.89 -15.64
N GLU A 330 1.82 8.13 -16.12
CA GLU A 330 0.71 9.08 -15.91
C GLU A 330 -0.61 8.58 -16.49
N VAL A 331 -0.58 7.99 -17.71
CA VAL A 331 -1.77 7.37 -18.31
C VAL A 331 -2.31 6.27 -17.42
N LEU A 332 -1.45 5.35 -16.94
CA LEU A 332 -1.90 4.25 -16.07
C LEU A 332 -2.42 4.75 -14.71
N GLN A 333 -1.85 5.82 -14.14
CA GLN A 333 -2.39 6.44 -12.94
C GLN A 333 -3.74 7.12 -13.19
N ASN A 334 -3.91 7.78 -14.33
CA ASN A 334 -5.17 8.43 -14.71
C ASN A 334 -6.26 7.39 -14.97
N VAL A 335 -5.93 6.27 -15.63
CA VAL A 335 -6.78 5.08 -15.77
C VAL A 335 -7.25 4.61 -14.40
N GLN A 336 -6.34 4.47 -13.44
CA GLN A 336 -6.69 4.10 -12.07
C GLN A 336 -7.64 5.09 -11.40
N ARG A 337 -7.49 6.41 -11.61
CA ARG A 337 -8.37 7.43 -11.03
C ARG A 337 -9.81 7.35 -11.55
N ILE A 338 -9.96 7.08 -12.85
CA ILE A 338 -11.26 7.06 -13.53
C ILE A 338 -12.15 5.88 -13.12
N LEU A 339 -11.57 4.72 -12.82
CA LEU A 339 -12.32 3.53 -12.42
C LEU A 339 -13.24 3.85 -11.23
N LYS A 340 -14.55 3.59 -11.41
CA LYS A 340 -15.57 3.85 -10.40
C LYS A 340 -15.94 2.56 -9.66
N PRO A 341 -16.20 2.60 -8.35
CA PRO A 341 -16.73 1.45 -7.63
C PRO A 341 -18.07 1.01 -8.25
N ILE A 342 -18.14 -0.22 -8.74
CA ILE A 342 -19.33 -0.82 -9.34
C ILE A 342 -19.45 -2.28 -8.89
N LYS A 343 -20.68 -2.77 -8.77
CA LYS A 343 -20.94 -4.17 -8.42
C LYS A 343 -20.66 -5.04 -9.64
N VAL A 344 -19.90 -6.12 -9.44
CA VAL A 344 -19.65 -7.13 -10.47
C VAL A 344 -20.45 -8.37 -10.12
N ILE A 345 -21.23 -8.86 -11.08
CA ILE A 345 -21.95 -10.13 -10.99
C ILE A 345 -21.33 -11.08 -12.00
N ASN A 346 -20.92 -12.27 -11.56
CA ASN A 346 -20.40 -13.30 -12.45
C ASN A 346 -21.48 -14.36 -12.68
N PRO A 347 -22.16 -14.37 -13.85
CA PRO A 347 -23.22 -15.34 -14.15
C PRO A 347 -22.69 -16.78 -14.21
N TYR A 348 -21.40 -16.93 -14.50
CA TYR A 348 -20.74 -18.22 -14.71
C TYR A 348 -20.15 -18.81 -13.43
N ALA A 349 -20.27 -18.11 -12.29
CA ALA A 349 -19.61 -18.49 -11.05
C ALA A 349 -19.93 -19.92 -10.56
N GLU A 350 -21.15 -20.42 -10.83
CA GLU A 350 -21.57 -21.76 -10.44
C GLU A 350 -20.91 -22.88 -11.26
N HIS A 351 -20.44 -22.57 -12.48
CA HIS A 351 -19.76 -23.51 -13.36
C HIS A 351 -18.24 -23.52 -13.18
N LEU A 352 -17.70 -22.56 -12.40
CA LEU A 352 -16.28 -22.44 -12.15
C LEU A 352 -15.85 -23.37 -11.01
N SER A 353 -15.04 -24.37 -11.33
CA SER A 353 -14.52 -25.32 -10.36
C SER A 353 -12.99 -25.47 -10.45
N LEU A 354 -12.33 -25.50 -9.29
CA LEU A 354 -10.90 -25.74 -9.20
C LEU A 354 -10.60 -27.25 -9.11
N PRO A 355 -9.45 -27.70 -9.64
CA PRO A 355 -9.06 -29.10 -9.54
C PRO A 355 -8.82 -29.51 -8.08
N LEU A 356 -9.11 -30.77 -7.77
CA LEU A 356 -8.98 -31.33 -6.41
C LEU A 356 -7.53 -31.33 -5.89
N SER A 357 -6.54 -31.22 -6.78
CA SER A 357 -5.11 -31.13 -6.43
C SER A 357 -4.73 -29.81 -5.75
N VAL A 358 -5.55 -28.76 -5.84
CA VAL A 358 -5.26 -27.45 -5.26
C VAL A 358 -5.37 -27.49 -3.74
N PHE A 359 -4.31 -27.06 -3.04
CA PHE A 359 -4.37 -26.96 -1.58
C PHE A 359 -5.31 -25.85 -1.11
N LYS A 360 -5.95 -26.08 0.04
CA LYS A 360 -6.90 -25.17 0.69
C LYS A 360 -8.01 -24.68 -0.27
N PRO A 361 -8.77 -25.61 -0.90
CA PRO A 361 -9.62 -25.32 -2.05
C PRO A 361 -10.67 -24.23 -1.81
N ARG A 362 -11.22 -24.13 -0.59
CA ARG A 362 -12.21 -23.09 -0.23
C ARG A 362 -11.67 -21.67 -0.42
N ARG A 363 -10.42 -21.44 -0.01
CA ARG A 363 -9.81 -20.11 -0.06
C ARG A 363 -9.35 -19.76 -1.46
N THR A 364 -8.74 -20.74 -2.13
CA THR A 364 -8.30 -20.59 -3.51
C THR A 364 -9.49 -20.35 -4.44
N ASN A 365 -10.63 -21.02 -4.20
CA ASN A 365 -11.86 -20.76 -4.96
C ASN A 365 -12.36 -19.32 -4.76
N SER A 366 -12.39 -18.82 -3.53
CA SER A 366 -12.76 -17.42 -3.28
C SER A 366 -11.83 -16.44 -3.97
N HIS A 367 -10.51 -16.69 -3.95
CA HIS A 367 -9.54 -15.84 -4.62
C HIS A 367 -9.71 -15.88 -6.15
N TYR A 368 -9.97 -17.05 -6.71
CA TYR A 368 -10.20 -17.24 -8.15
C TYR A 368 -11.41 -16.44 -8.63
N LEU A 369 -12.56 -16.59 -7.97
CA LEU A 369 -13.78 -15.84 -8.30
C LEU A 369 -13.59 -14.33 -8.12
N GLN A 370 -12.92 -13.90 -7.04
CA GLN A 370 -12.63 -12.48 -6.80
C GLN A 370 -11.66 -11.91 -7.82
N PHE A 371 -10.72 -12.71 -8.34
CA PHE A 371 -9.77 -12.28 -9.36
C PHE A 371 -10.45 -12.08 -10.71
N ILE A 372 -11.35 -12.98 -11.11
CA ILE A 372 -12.20 -12.79 -12.28
C ILE A 372 -13.00 -11.50 -12.14
N ASN A 373 -13.63 -11.26 -10.97
CA ASN A 373 -14.36 -10.02 -10.73
C ASN A 373 -13.47 -8.78 -10.81
N ALA A 374 -12.21 -8.86 -10.41
CA ALA A 374 -11.24 -7.76 -10.54
C ALA A 374 -10.90 -7.47 -12.00
N ILE A 375 -10.81 -8.50 -12.86
CA ILE A 375 -10.63 -8.33 -14.31
C ILE A 375 -11.87 -7.71 -14.94
N THR A 376 -13.07 -8.24 -14.68
CA THR A 376 -14.33 -7.62 -15.16
C THR A 376 -14.46 -6.17 -14.66
N PHE A 377 -14.08 -5.87 -13.41
CA PHE A 377 -14.06 -4.52 -12.88
C PHE A 377 -13.10 -3.59 -13.64
N TYR A 378 -11.96 -4.11 -14.10
CA TYR A 378 -11.03 -3.36 -14.91
C TYR A 378 -11.61 -3.07 -16.31
N HIS A 379 -12.35 -4.01 -16.88
CA HIS A 379 -13.12 -3.86 -18.11
C HIS A 379 -14.43 -3.05 -17.96
N GLN A 380 -14.66 -2.33 -16.86
CA GLN A 380 -15.96 -1.67 -16.60
C GLN A 380 -16.46 -0.72 -17.70
N TYR A 381 -15.57 -0.16 -18.52
CA TYR A 381 -15.92 0.72 -19.64
C TYR A 381 -16.22 -0.03 -20.95
N GLN A 382 -15.96 -1.34 -20.99
CA GLN A 382 -16.29 -2.24 -22.11
C GLN A 382 -17.56 -3.05 -21.86
N ARG A 383 -18.03 -3.09 -20.60
CA ARG A 383 -19.20 -3.87 -20.18
C ARG A 383 -20.44 -2.98 -20.13
N GLU A 384 -21.58 -3.55 -20.51
CA GLU A 384 -22.87 -2.88 -20.40
C GLU A 384 -23.26 -2.75 -18.92
N GLN A 385 -23.60 -1.52 -18.50
CA GLN A 385 -24.13 -1.27 -17.15
C GLN A 385 -25.60 -1.66 -17.08
N LYS A 386 -25.92 -2.61 -16.20
CA LYS A 386 -27.27 -3.07 -15.93
C LYS A 386 -27.75 -2.53 -14.59
N VAL A 387 -29.06 -2.32 -14.47
CA VAL A 387 -29.69 -1.85 -13.23
C VAL A 387 -30.58 -2.95 -12.70
N ASN A 388 -30.37 -3.35 -11.45
CA ASN A 388 -31.27 -4.29 -10.80
C ASN A 388 -32.61 -3.60 -10.54
N LYS A 389 -33.69 -4.13 -11.13
CA LYS A 389 -35.04 -3.54 -11.05
C LYS A 389 -35.62 -3.50 -9.64
N GLU A 390 -35.15 -4.36 -8.74
CA GLU A 390 -35.65 -4.45 -7.35
C GLU A 390 -34.87 -3.53 -6.40
N THR A 391 -33.54 -3.47 -6.53
CA THR A 391 -32.68 -2.72 -5.60
C THR A 391 -32.25 -1.35 -6.13
N GLY A 392 -32.36 -1.11 -7.44
CA GLY A 392 -31.81 0.08 -8.10
C GLY A 392 -30.28 0.10 -8.20
N GLU A 393 -29.58 -0.97 -7.77
CA GLU A 393 -28.12 -1.04 -7.84
C GLU A 393 -27.64 -1.22 -9.28
N VAL A 394 -26.65 -0.42 -9.69
CA VAL A 394 -25.95 -0.55 -10.97
C VAL A 394 -24.87 -1.63 -10.85
N TYR A 395 -24.82 -2.52 -11.83
CA TYR A 395 -23.85 -3.61 -11.89
C TYR A 395 -23.38 -3.89 -13.32
N ILE A 396 -22.24 -4.54 -13.45
CA ILE A 396 -21.73 -5.11 -14.70
C ILE A 396 -21.62 -6.63 -14.57
N GLU A 397 -21.68 -7.32 -15.70
CA GLU A 397 -21.57 -8.78 -15.74
C GLU A 397 -20.21 -9.23 -16.29
N THR A 398 -19.70 -10.32 -15.73
CA THR A 398 -18.49 -10.99 -16.24
C THR A 398 -18.77 -11.64 -17.58
N GLU A 399 -17.86 -11.45 -18.53
CA GLU A 399 -17.86 -12.13 -19.82
C GLU A 399 -16.89 -13.33 -19.84
N ILE A 400 -17.06 -14.23 -20.81
CA ILE A 400 -16.22 -15.44 -20.94
C ILE A 400 -14.74 -15.06 -21.20
N GLU A 401 -14.50 -13.94 -21.88
CA GLU A 401 -13.16 -13.40 -22.13
C GLU A 401 -12.44 -13.04 -20.84
N ASP A 402 -13.12 -12.40 -19.87
CA ASP A 402 -12.55 -12.09 -18.55
C ASP A 402 -12.06 -13.36 -17.83
N ILE A 403 -12.80 -14.47 -17.98
CA ILE A 403 -12.47 -15.76 -17.36
C ILE A 403 -11.24 -16.38 -18.02
N LYS A 404 -11.14 -16.30 -19.36
CA LYS A 404 -9.97 -16.80 -20.10
C LYS A 404 -8.71 -16.05 -19.69
N GLU A 405 -8.77 -14.72 -19.68
CA GLU A 405 -7.65 -13.88 -19.24
C GLU A 405 -7.28 -14.13 -17.78
N ALA A 406 -8.28 -14.31 -16.90
CA ALA A 406 -8.04 -14.70 -15.51
C ALA A 406 -7.28 -16.03 -15.40
N ASN A 407 -7.70 -17.02 -16.20
CA ASN A 407 -7.08 -18.35 -16.21
C ASN A 407 -5.62 -18.27 -16.65
N GLU A 408 -5.33 -17.53 -17.72
CA GLU A 408 -3.95 -17.34 -18.21
C GLU A 408 -3.03 -16.73 -17.14
N LEU A 409 -3.50 -15.72 -16.40
CA LEU A 409 -2.69 -15.04 -15.39
C LEU A 409 -2.54 -15.83 -14.08
N ILE A 410 -3.53 -16.64 -13.70
CA ILE A 410 -3.56 -17.31 -12.40
C ILE A 410 -2.95 -18.72 -12.41
N ILE A 411 -2.75 -19.34 -13.59
CA ILE A 411 -2.23 -20.72 -13.71
C ILE A 411 -0.96 -20.90 -12.87
N ASP A 412 0.02 -20.02 -12.99
CA ASP A 412 1.28 -20.15 -12.26
C ASP A 412 1.07 -20.02 -10.73
N VAL A 413 0.16 -19.17 -10.29
CA VAL A 413 -0.19 -19.03 -8.87
C VAL A 413 -0.90 -20.29 -8.36
N LEU A 414 -1.81 -20.87 -9.14
CA LEU A 414 -2.51 -22.12 -8.79
C LEU A 414 -1.57 -23.31 -8.75
N LEU A 415 -0.63 -23.40 -9.70
CA LEU A 415 0.37 -24.46 -9.72
C LEU A 415 1.22 -24.45 -8.47
N ARG A 416 1.69 -23.27 -8.07
CA ARG A 416 2.48 -23.11 -6.84
C ARG A 416 1.66 -23.43 -5.59
N LYS A 417 0.37 -23.09 -5.56
CA LYS A 417 -0.55 -23.48 -4.48
C LYS A 417 -0.94 -24.96 -4.49
N SER A 418 -0.60 -25.71 -5.54
CA SER A 418 -0.81 -27.16 -5.64
C SER A 418 0.47 -27.96 -5.39
N ASP A 419 1.60 -27.26 -5.20
CA ASP A 419 2.92 -27.82 -5.05
C ASP A 419 3.28 -27.97 -3.56
N THR A 420 3.81 -29.13 -3.15
CA THR A 420 4.26 -29.35 -1.77
C THR A 420 5.65 -28.75 -1.52
N LEU A 421 6.38 -28.40 -2.57
CA LEU A 421 7.70 -27.80 -2.49
C LEU A 421 7.61 -26.29 -2.34
N THR A 422 8.53 -25.73 -1.54
CA THR A 422 8.75 -24.28 -1.53
C THR A 422 9.25 -23.83 -2.90
N GLY A 423 8.96 -22.57 -3.27
CA GLY A 423 9.32 -22.05 -4.60
C GLY A 423 10.81 -22.21 -4.92
N ALA A 424 11.68 -21.99 -3.93
CA ALA A 424 13.13 -22.15 -4.07
C ALA A 424 13.56 -23.62 -4.31
N VAL A 425 12.90 -24.57 -3.65
CA VAL A 425 13.21 -26.00 -3.80
C VAL A 425 12.69 -26.52 -5.13
N ARG A 426 11.50 -26.09 -5.56
CA ARG A 426 10.95 -26.39 -6.89
C ARG A 426 11.87 -25.84 -7.99
N ASN A 427 12.29 -24.58 -7.90
CA ASN A 427 13.20 -23.99 -8.88
C ASN A 427 14.55 -24.73 -8.93
N HIS A 428 15.05 -25.20 -7.78
CA HIS A 428 16.25 -26.03 -7.73
C HIS A 428 16.04 -27.40 -8.40
N LEU A 429 14.90 -28.07 -8.16
CA LEU A 429 14.56 -29.35 -8.78
C LEU A 429 14.47 -29.22 -10.31
N GLU A 430 13.83 -28.18 -10.83
CA GLU A 430 13.73 -27.96 -12.27
C GLU A 430 15.11 -27.63 -12.90
N LYS A 431 15.95 -26.82 -12.23
CA LYS A 431 17.35 -26.60 -12.65
C LYS A 431 18.15 -27.91 -12.66
N LEU A 432 17.93 -28.78 -11.68
CA LEU A 432 18.56 -30.09 -11.61
C LEU A 432 18.09 -31.02 -12.74
N LYS A 433 16.79 -31.06 -13.05
CA LYS A 433 16.24 -31.82 -14.19
C LYS A 433 16.86 -31.38 -15.52
N LEU A 434 16.95 -30.07 -15.75
CA LEU A 434 17.58 -29.50 -16.94
C LEU A 434 19.05 -29.91 -17.06
N TYR A 435 19.82 -29.74 -15.98
CA TYR A 435 21.22 -30.14 -15.93
C TYR A 435 21.44 -31.63 -16.26
N LEU A 436 20.64 -32.51 -15.66
CA LEU A 436 20.71 -33.96 -15.89
C LEU A 436 20.38 -34.32 -17.34
N LYS A 437 19.40 -33.64 -17.93
CA LYS A 437 19.03 -33.80 -19.34
C LYS A 437 20.15 -33.35 -20.28
N GLU A 438 20.76 -32.19 -20.03
CA GLU A 438 21.88 -31.68 -20.82
C GLU A 438 23.12 -32.59 -20.75
N LYS A 439 23.37 -33.20 -19.59
CA LYS A 439 24.49 -34.14 -19.39
C LYS A 439 24.17 -35.58 -19.76
N ASN A 440 22.94 -35.89 -20.15
CA ASN A 440 22.46 -37.26 -20.37
C ASN A 440 22.77 -38.20 -19.19
N GLN A 441 22.55 -37.73 -17.96
CA GLN A 441 22.82 -38.47 -16.74
C GLN A 441 21.54 -38.69 -15.93
N ILE A 442 21.43 -39.85 -15.28
CA ILE A 442 20.27 -40.20 -14.45
C ILE A 442 20.61 -40.08 -12.97
N LYS A 443 21.88 -40.32 -12.61
CA LYS A 443 22.40 -40.29 -11.24
C LYS A 443 23.33 -39.09 -11.07
N PHE A 444 23.27 -38.46 -9.90
CA PHE A 444 24.16 -37.36 -9.54
C PHE A 444 24.66 -37.46 -8.10
N THR A 445 25.73 -36.75 -7.80
CA THR A 445 26.24 -36.60 -6.42
C THR A 445 26.03 -35.18 -5.91
N SER A 446 25.92 -35.00 -4.59
CA SER A 446 25.82 -33.66 -4.00
C SER A 446 27.04 -32.78 -4.31
N SER A 447 28.23 -33.38 -4.43
CA SER A 447 29.48 -32.64 -4.72
C SER A 447 29.47 -32.03 -6.13
N GLU A 448 28.99 -32.81 -7.10
CA GLU A 448 28.83 -32.41 -8.50
C GLU A 448 27.83 -31.25 -8.63
N ILE A 449 26.62 -31.43 -8.11
CA ILE A 449 25.56 -30.41 -8.19
C ILE A 449 25.98 -29.13 -7.47
N ARG A 450 26.68 -29.24 -6.34
CA ARG A 450 27.23 -28.07 -5.62
C ARG A 450 28.20 -27.27 -6.50
N ARG A 451 29.11 -27.93 -7.22
CA ARG A 451 30.09 -27.28 -8.11
C ARG A 451 29.42 -26.67 -9.34
N ASN A 452 28.56 -27.43 -10.01
CA ASN A 452 28.03 -27.04 -11.32
C ASN A 452 26.87 -26.04 -11.21
N LEU A 453 25.96 -26.22 -10.24
CA LEU A 453 24.85 -25.29 -10.01
C LEU A 453 25.19 -24.16 -9.02
N ARG A 454 26.44 -24.10 -8.51
CA ARG A 454 26.94 -23.06 -7.60
C ARG A 454 26.07 -22.82 -6.35
N VAL A 455 25.51 -23.89 -5.79
CA VAL A 455 24.66 -23.82 -4.59
C VAL A 455 25.52 -23.98 -3.33
N LYS A 456 25.28 -23.19 -2.28
CA LYS A 456 25.96 -23.36 -0.98
C LYS A 456 25.62 -24.72 -0.36
N GLU A 457 26.56 -25.35 0.32
CA GLU A 457 26.39 -26.71 0.89
C GLU A 457 25.21 -26.80 1.86
N THR A 458 25.06 -25.83 2.76
CA THR A 458 23.97 -25.80 3.74
C THR A 458 22.61 -25.69 3.07
N THR A 459 22.51 -24.91 1.99
CA THR A 459 21.30 -24.74 1.17
C THR A 459 20.98 -26.03 0.42
N LEU A 460 21.96 -26.64 -0.25
CA LEU A 460 21.78 -27.90 -0.98
C LEU A 460 21.33 -29.03 -0.04
N ARG A 461 21.93 -29.12 1.15
CA ARG A 461 21.52 -30.10 2.18
C ARG A 461 20.07 -29.92 2.59
N ARG A 462 19.60 -28.67 2.73
CA ARG A 462 18.19 -28.36 3.05
C ARG A 462 17.26 -28.75 1.90
N TYR A 463 17.63 -28.43 0.66
CA TYR A 463 16.86 -28.81 -0.53
C TYR A 463 16.74 -30.33 -0.66
N HIS A 464 17.87 -31.07 -0.61
CA HIS A 464 17.86 -32.53 -0.65
C HIS A 464 17.05 -33.14 0.49
N LYS A 465 17.09 -32.56 1.70
CA LYS A 465 16.27 -33.02 2.81
C LYS A 465 14.78 -32.95 2.48
N GLN A 466 14.30 -31.83 1.93
CA GLN A 466 12.89 -31.69 1.54
C GLN A 466 12.54 -32.61 0.37
N LEU A 467 13.37 -32.66 -0.68
CA LEU A 467 13.15 -33.51 -1.84
C LEU A 467 13.12 -35.01 -1.50
N LEU A 468 13.90 -35.45 -0.51
CA LEU A 468 13.86 -36.83 0.00
C LEU A 468 12.60 -37.11 0.82
N LEU A 469 12.17 -36.15 1.65
CA LEU A 469 10.97 -36.31 2.49
C LEU A 469 9.70 -36.39 1.64
N GLU A 470 9.63 -35.59 0.59
CA GLU A 470 8.51 -35.51 -0.35
C GLU A 470 8.64 -36.50 -1.53
N ASN A 471 9.62 -37.43 -1.50
CA ASN A 471 9.86 -38.47 -2.51
C ASN A 471 10.15 -37.99 -3.95
N TYR A 472 10.67 -36.77 -4.13
CA TYR A 472 11.11 -36.27 -5.44
C TYR A 472 12.45 -36.84 -5.88
N ILE A 473 13.33 -37.17 -4.92
CA ILE A 473 14.61 -37.83 -5.18
C ILE A 473 14.75 -39.06 -4.29
N LYS A 474 15.46 -40.08 -4.78
CA LYS A 474 15.80 -41.29 -4.03
C LYS A 474 17.31 -41.43 -3.88
N LYS A 475 17.74 -42.04 -2.76
CA LYS A 475 19.14 -42.42 -2.54
C LYS A 475 19.41 -43.75 -3.24
N VAL A 476 20.49 -43.80 -4.01
CA VAL A 476 20.99 -45.01 -4.67
C VAL A 476 22.35 -45.34 -4.05
N GLN A 477 22.53 -46.59 -3.60
CA GLN A 477 23.83 -47.04 -3.08
C GLN A 477 24.89 -46.95 -4.17
N GLY A 478 26.02 -46.31 -3.84
CA GLY A 478 27.25 -46.45 -4.63
C GLY A 478 27.92 -47.80 -4.34
N GLU A 479 28.88 -48.20 -5.17
CA GLU A 479 29.74 -49.34 -4.88
C GLU A 479 30.50 -49.14 -3.56
N LYS A 480 30.95 -50.23 -2.91
CA LYS A 480 31.66 -50.18 -1.61
C LYS A 480 32.78 -49.13 -1.64
N GLY A 481 32.64 -48.07 -0.84
CA GLY A 481 33.62 -46.97 -0.72
C GLY A 481 33.30 -45.70 -1.52
N GLN A 482 32.23 -45.67 -2.33
CA GLN A 482 31.85 -44.49 -3.12
C GLN A 482 30.83 -43.58 -2.41
N LEU A 483 30.81 -42.30 -2.83
CA LEU A 483 29.86 -41.29 -2.38
C LEU A 483 28.40 -41.71 -2.71
N TYR A 484 27.45 -41.30 -1.86
CA TYR A 484 26.02 -41.53 -2.11
C TYR A 484 25.58 -40.85 -3.43
N HIS A 485 24.89 -41.61 -4.27
CA HIS A 485 24.27 -41.11 -5.49
C HIS A 485 22.78 -40.85 -5.24
N PHE A 486 22.23 -39.89 -5.98
CA PHE A 486 20.81 -39.54 -5.97
C PHE A 486 20.25 -39.66 -7.39
N GLU A 487 18.96 -39.95 -7.48
CA GLU A 487 18.21 -40.05 -8.74
C GLU A 487 16.86 -39.36 -8.55
N ILE A 488 16.39 -38.64 -9.57
CA ILE A 488 15.05 -38.05 -9.58
C ILE A 488 14.02 -39.15 -9.85
N VAL A 489 12.96 -39.21 -9.05
CA VAL A 489 11.95 -40.27 -9.15
C VAL A 489 11.09 -40.09 -10.41
N ASP A 490 10.62 -38.87 -10.66
CA ASP A 490 9.84 -38.53 -11.84
C ASP A 490 10.29 -37.19 -12.45
N MET A 491 10.60 -37.23 -13.75
CA MET A 491 11.00 -36.06 -14.52
C MET A 491 9.80 -35.24 -15.00
N LYS A 492 8.61 -35.85 -15.12
CA LYS A 492 7.40 -35.27 -15.74
C LYS A 492 6.35 -34.77 -14.75
N GLU A 493 6.47 -35.05 -13.46
CA GLU A 493 5.49 -34.67 -12.43
C GLU A 493 4.99 -33.23 -12.55
N TYR A 494 5.88 -32.25 -12.73
CA TYR A 494 5.48 -30.84 -12.78
C TYR A 494 4.73 -30.49 -14.08
N SER A 495 5.11 -31.09 -15.21
CA SER A 495 4.36 -30.95 -16.46
C SER A 495 2.98 -31.61 -16.38
N GLU A 496 2.89 -32.79 -15.75
CA GLU A 496 1.61 -33.48 -15.57
C GLU A 496 0.67 -32.69 -14.63
N LEU A 497 1.22 -32.10 -13.56
CA LEU A 497 0.46 -31.19 -12.69
C LEU A 497 -0.02 -29.96 -13.46
N LYS A 498 0.83 -29.37 -14.30
CA LYS A 498 0.46 -28.24 -15.17
C LYS A 498 -0.65 -28.59 -16.14
N ASP A 499 -0.55 -29.73 -16.79
CA ASP A 499 -1.56 -30.21 -17.74
C ASP A 499 -2.89 -30.48 -17.04
N LEU A 500 -2.87 -31.05 -15.83
CA LEU A 500 -4.07 -31.30 -15.03
C LEU A 500 -4.78 -30.00 -14.65
N VAL A 501 -4.04 -28.99 -14.16
CA VAL A 501 -4.61 -27.69 -13.80
C VAL A 501 -5.17 -26.98 -15.04
N THR A 502 -4.41 -26.96 -16.13
CA THR A 502 -4.82 -26.31 -17.39
C THR A 502 -6.07 -26.97 -17.96
N LYS A 503 -6.11 -28.31 -17.98
CA LYS A 503 -7.28 -29.07 -18.44
C LYS A 503 -8.52 -28.80 -17.59
N SER A 504 -8.36 -28.70 -16.26
CA SER A 504 -9.48 -28.35 -15.38
C SER A 504 -10.07 -26.97 -15.69
N LEU A 505 -9.22 -25.97 -15.92
CA LEU A 505 -9.66 -24.61 -16.25
C LEU A 505 -10.32 -24.55 -17.64
N ASN A 506 -9.76 -25.24 -18.63
CA ASN A 506 -10.32 -25.32 -19.98
C ASN A 506 -11.68 -26.04 -19.98
N ASN A 507 -11.80 -27.14 -19.23
CA ASN A 507 -13.08 -27.84 -19.08
C ASN A 507 -14.17 -26.94 -18.49
N CYS A 508 -13.82 -26.04 -17.55
CA CYS A 508 -14.79 -25.07 -17.01
C CYS A 508 -15.28 -24.13 -18.11
N ILE A 509 -14.38 -23.64 -18.97
CA ILE A 509 -14.76 -22.79 -20.12
C ILE A 509 -15.64 -23.57 -21.11
N GLU A 510 -15.32 -24.83 -21.41
CA GLU A 510 -16.15 -25.68 -22.27
C GLU A 510 -17.55 -25.90 -21.69
N GLN A 511 -17.66 -26.15 -20.38
CA GLN A 511 -18.96 -26.29 -19.71
C GLN A 511 -19.77 -25.00 -19.76
N ILE A 512 -19.12 -23.84 -19.56
CA ILE A 512 -19.76 -22.53 -19.67
C ILE A 512 -20.29 -22.31 -21.09
N ASN A 513 -19.49 -22.63 -22.11
CA ASN A 513 -19.92 -22.53 -23.51
C ASN A 513 -21.11 -23.46 -23.80
N LEU A 514 -21.08 -24.70 -23.30
CA LEU A 514 -22.20 -25.65 -23.48
C LEU A 514 -23.47 -25.17 -22.77
N ALA A 515 -23.36 -24.57 -21.59
CA ALA A 515 -24.49 -24.03 -20.84
C ALA A 515 -25.06 -22.72 -21.41
N THR A 516 -24.29 -22.00 -22.24
CA THR A 516 -24.69 -20.74 -22.88
C THR A 516 -25.07 -20.89 -24.35
N THR A 517 -24.90 -22.07 -24.94
CA THR A 517 -25.35 -22.34 -26.31
C THR A 517 -26.89 -22.48 -26.31
N PRO A 518 -27.62 -21.70 -27.12
CA PRO A 518 -29.10 -21.64 -27.09
C PRO A 518 -29.80 -22.95 -27.49
#